data_AF-A0AAD3MGN5-F1
#
_entry.id   AF-A0AAD3MGN5-F1
#
_cell.length_a   1.000
_cell.length_b   1.000
_cell.length_c   1.000
_cell.angle_alpha   90.00
_cell.angle_beta   90.00
_cell.angle_gamma   90.00
#
_symmetry.space_group_name_H-M   'P 1'
#
loop_
_entity.id
_entity.type
_entity.pdbx_description
1 polymer ?
#
loop_
_entity_poly.entity_id
_entity_poly.type
_entity_poly.pdbx_seq_one_letter_code
_entity_poly.pdbx_strand_id
1 'polypeptide(L)'
;MVINIFYLAVSRDEFLWRELFYSYYRIPRSVPRHPAAVSWYREFKRLFDCIPCVEVQTLREHSDQVLHLAFSHRGHRFSSCSKDCTVKLWDTER
;
A
#
# COMPACT_ATOMS: atom_id res chain seq x y z
N MET A 1 -32.86 6.64 11.51
CA MET A 1 -31.53 6.25 10.97
C MET A 1 -30.92 7.46 10.30
N VAL A 2 -30.30 8.36 11.07
CA VAL A 2 -29.70 9.62 10.57
C VAL A 2 -28.18 9.47 10.61
N ILE A 3 -27.65 8.60 9.74
CA ILE A 3 -26.22 8.47 9.49
C ILE A 3 -26.03 8.46 7.98
N ASN A 4 -26.32 9.57 7.27
CA ASN A 4 -25.99 9.64 5.84
C ASN A 4 -26.15 11.02 5.16
N ILE A 5 -25.66 12.11 5.77
CA ILE A 5 -25.57 13.38 5.01
C ILE A 5 -24.17 13.97 5.12
N PHE A 6 -23.58 13.97 6.31
CA PHE A 6 -22.19 14.40 6.51
C PHE A 6 -21.17 13.51 5.79
N TYR A 7 -21.30 12.18 5.87
CA TYR A 7 -20.41 11.26 5.15
C TYR A 7 -20.53 11.41 3.61
N LEU A 8 -21.73 11.70 3.10
CA LEU A 8 -21.94 11.90 1.67
C LEU A 8 -21.35 13.24 1.20
N ALA A 9 -21.45 14.30 2.01
CA ALA A 9 -20.83 15.59 1.70
C ALA A 9 -19.30 15.50 1.72
N VAL A 10 -18.73 14.86 2.74
CA VAL A 10 -17.29 14.58 2.84
C VAL A 10 -16.80 13.72 1.67
N SER A 11 -17.59 12.74 1.22
CA SER A 11 -17.23 11.91 0.07
C SER A 11 -17.14 12.66 -1.27
N ARG A 12 -17.76 13.85 -1.38
CA ARG A 12 -17.78 14.68 -2.58
C ARG A 12 -16.75 15.82 -2.58
N ASP A 13 -16.00 15.98 -1.49
CA ASP A 13 -15.05 17.06 -1.35
C ASP A 13 -13.72 16.73 -2.06
N GLU A 14 -13.55 17.29 -3.26
CA GLU A 14 -12.32 17.14 -4.06
C GLU A 14 -11.07 17.70 -3.37
N PHE A 15 -11.19 18.75 -2.56
CA PHE A 15 -10.06 19.35 -1.85
C PHE A 15 -9.60 18.42 -0.74
N LEU A 16 -10.54 17.88 0.04
CA LEU A 16 -10.24 16.91 1.09
C LEU A 16 -9.56 15.67 0.53
N TRP A 17 -10.12 15.07 -0.53
CA TRP A 17 -9.53 13.89 -1.16
C TRP A 17 -8.16 14.17 -1.77
N ARG A 18 -7.93 15.39 -2.28
CA ARG A 18 -6.61 15.80 -2.75
C ARG A 18 -5.59 15.86 -1.62
N GLU A 19 -5.90 16.54 -0.52
CA GLU A 19 -4.98 16.65 0.61
C GLU A 19 -4.72 15.28 1.25
N LEU A 20 -5.76 14.45 1.36
CA LEU A 20 -5.66 13.09 1.85
C LEU A 20 -4.81 12.21 0.93
N PHE A 21 -4.96 12.35 -0.39
CA PHE A 21 -4.15 11.62 -1.38
C PHE A 21 -2.66 11.89 -1.20
N TYR A 22 -2.24 13.16 -1.18
CA TYR A 22 -0.83 13.51 -1.02
C TYR A 22 -0.28 13.11 0.36
N SER A 23 -1.07 13.28 1.42
CA SER A 23 -0.67 12.88 2.77
C SER A 23 -0.55 11.36 2.93
N TYR A 24 -1.47 10.59 2.35
CA TYR A 24 -1.54 9.14 2.50
C TYR A 24 -0.43 8.45 1.73
N TYR A 25 -0.27 8.77 0.45
CA TYR A 25 0.76 8.18 -0.40
C TYR A 25 2.14 8.82 -0.25
N ARG A 26 2.25 9.88 0.58
CA ARG A 26 3.49 10.66 0.79
C ARG A 26 4.09 11.18 -0.52
N ILE A 27 3.25 11.63 -1.44
CA ILE A 27 3.64 12.16 -2.75
C ILE A 27 3.79 13.69 -2.68
N PRO A 28 4.80 14.30 -3.33
CA PRO A 28 4.90 15.75 -3.44
C PRO A 28 3.70 16.37 -4.17
N ARG A 29 3.20 17.51 -3.68
CA ARG A 29 2.08 18.26 -4.31
C ARG A 29 2.36 18.75 -5.74
N SER A 30 3.62 18.72 -6.18
CA SER A 30 4.02 19.03 -7.55
C SER A 30 3.57 17.98 -8.56
N VAL A 31 3.30 16.75 -8.11
CA VAL A 31 2.85 15.66 -8.97
C VAL A 31 1.36 15.86 -9.29
N PRO A 32 0.98 16.04 -10.57
CA PRO A 32 -0.42 16.24 -10.94
C PRO A 32 -1.24 14.95 -10.81
N ARG A 33 -2.56 15.10 -10.67
CA ARG A 33 -3.49 13.97 -10.77
C ARG A 33 -3.38 13.30 -12.14
N HIS A 34 -3.50 11.97 -12.20
CA HIS A 34 -3.48 11.25 -13.48
C HIS A 34 -4.52 11.82 -14.46
N PRO A 35 -4.17 12.08 -15.73
CA PRO A 35 -5.05 12.78 -16.69
C PRO A 35 -6.40 12.09 -16.93
N ALA A 36 -6.42 10.75 -16.90
CA ALA A 36 -7.64 9.98 -17.09
C ALA A 36 -8.54 9.90 -15.85
N ALA A 37 -8.08 10.37 -14.69
CA ALA A 37 -8.91 10.32 -13.49
C ALA A 37 -10.01 11.40 -13.56
N VAL A 38 -11.18 11.09 -13.04
CA VAL A 38 -12.33 12.03 -13.05
C VAL A 38 -12.41 12.84 -11.76
N SER A 39 -11.94 12.29 -10.64
CA SER A 39 -11.90 12.93 -9.32
C SER A 39 -10.70 12.47 -8.50
N TRP A 40 -10.32 13.23 -7.48
CA TRP A 40 -9.32 12.82 -6.49
C TRP A 40 -9.73 11.57 -5.72
N TYR A 41 -11.02 11.44 -5.39
CA TYR A 41 -11.53 10.20 -4.78
C TYR A 41 -11.36 8.99 -5.70
N ARG A 42 -11.69 9.10 -7.00
CA ARG A 42 -11.53 7.99 -7.94
C ARG A 42 -10.06 7.66 -8.19
N GLU A 43 -9.18 8.66 -8.20
CA GLU A 43 -7.75 8.43 -8.31
C GLU A 43 -7.19 7.76 -7.05
N PHE A 44 -7.61 8.23 -5.87
CA PHE A 44 -7.28 7.58 -4.60
C PHE A 44 -7.76 6.13 -4.58
N LYS A 45 -9.03 5.89 -4.92
CA LYS A 45 -9.59 4.54 -4.97
C LYS A 45 -8.89 3.67 -6.01
N ARG A 46 -8.59 4.21 -7.20
CA ARG A 46 -7.84 3.50 -8.24
C ARG A 46 -6.47 3.09 -7.72
N LEU A 47 -5.74 4.01 -7.09
CA LEU A 47 -4.43 3.67 -6.54
C LEU A 47 -4.55 2.76 -5.32
N PHE A 48 -5.60 2.84 -4.52
CA PHE A 48 -5.80 1.99 -3.34
C PHE A 48 -6.16 0.56 -3.72
N ASP A 49 -7.09 0.39 -4.66
CA ASP A 49 -7.56 -0.92 -5.13
C ASP A 49 -6.59 -1.56 -6.12
N CYS A 50 -5.89 -0.73 -6.93
CA CYS A 50 -5.01 -1.17 -8.00
C CYS A 50 -3.55 -0.78 -7.75
N ILE A 51 -3.10 -0.70 -6.49
CA ILE A 51 -1.68 -0.43 -6.15
C ILE A 51 -0.84 -1.32 -7.07
N PRO A 52 0.01 -0.77 -7.95
CA PRO A 52 0.87 -1.59 -8.78
C PRO A 52 1.76 -2.40 -7.85
N CYS A 53 1.65 -3.72 -7.92
CA CYS A 53 2.58 -4.62 -7.26
C CYS A 53 3.91 -4.50 -8.00
N VAL A 54 4.75 -3.55 -7.55
CA VAL A 54 6.12 -3.41 -8.03
C VAL A 54 6.96 -4.37 -7.21
N GLU A 55 7.51 -5.38 -7.86
CA GLU A 55 8.49 -6.28 -7.24
C GLU A 55 9.74 -5.48 -6.91
N VAL A 56 9.97 -5.23 -5.61
CA VAL A 56 11.14 -4.47 -5.14
C VAL A 56 12.38 -5.35 -5.11
N GLN A 57 12.23 -6.61 -4.72
CA GLN A 57 13.34 -7.54 -4.56
C GLN A 57 12.87 -9.00 -4.66
N THR A 58 13.64 -9.83 -5.35
CA THR A 58 13.47 -11.30 -5.34
C THR A 58 14.46 -11.94 -4.37
N LEU A 59 13.96 -12.72 -3.42
CA LEU A 59 14.79 -13.45 -2.45
C LEU A 59 14.84 -14.94 -2.81
N ARG A 60 15.97 -15.41 -3.33
CA ARG A 60 16.13 -16.76 -3.91
C ARG A 60 16.84 -17.76 -3.01
N GLU A 61 16.90 -17.48 -1.71
CA GLU A 61 17.68 -18.27 -0.76
C GLU A 61 17.01 -19.56 -0.32
N HIS A 62 15.69 -19.67 -0.44
CA HIS A 62 14.97 -20.90 -0.12
C HIS A 62 15.01 -21.87 -1.31
N SER A 63 15.29 -23.13 -1.03
CA SER A 63 15.40 -24.18 -2.05
C SER A 63 14.08 -24.91 -2.31
N ASP A 64 13.04 -24.61 -1.53
CA ASP A 64 11.69 -25.17 -1.66
C ASP A 64 10.65 -24.08 -1.32
N GLN A 65 9.37 -24.45 -1.36
CA GLN A 65 8.23 -23.56 -1.14
C GLN A 65 8.27 -22.88 0.24
N VAL A 66 8.14 -21.55 0.23
CA VAL A 66 7.91 -20.77 1.44
C VAL A 66 6.46 -20.97 1.88
N LEU A 67 6.29 -21.48 3.10
CA LEU A 67 4.98 -21.83 3.67
C LEU A 67 4.40 -20.68 4.50
N HIS A 68 5.26 -19.84 5.09
CA HIS A 68 4.80 -18.76 5.96
C HIS A 68 5.78 -17.58 5.99
N LEU A 69 5.24 -16.38 6.22
CA LEU A 69 5.99 -15.13 6.41
C LEU A 69 5.50 -14.42 7.68
N ALA A 70 6.41 -13.85 8.46
CA ALA A 70 6.06 -13.07 9.64
C ALA A 70 6.92 -11.80 9.72
N PHE A 71 6.27 -10.63 9.84
CA PHE A 71 6.96 -9.35 9.98
C PHE A 71 7.16 -9.01 11.45
N SER A 72 8.30 -8.39 11.75
CA SER A 72 8.52 -7.73 13.03
C SER A 72 7.56 -6.57 13.19
N HIS A 73 7.20 -6.23 14.44
CA HIS A 73 6.23 -5.17 14.72
C HIS A 73 6.62 -3.80 14.16
N ARG A 74 7.94 -3.54 14.02
CA ARG A 74 8.46 -2.30 13.42
C ARG A 74 8.67 -2.38 11.90
N GLY A 75 8.53 -3.55 11.27
CA GLY A 75 8.66 -3.72 9.83
C GLY A 75 10.09 -3.73 9.27
N HIS A 76 11.11 -3.48 10.09
CA HIS A 76 12.52 -3.50 9.66
C HIS A 76 13.03 -4.91 9.33
N ARG A 77 12.38 -5.95 9.88
CA ARG A 77 12.74 -7.34 9.63
C ARG A 77 11.53 -8.21 9.41
N PHE A 78 11.72 -9.29 8.68
CA PHE A 78 10.74 -10.37 8.57
C PHE A 78 11.43 -11.73 8.48
N SER A 79 10.70 -12.77 8.87
CA SER A 79 11.15 -14.15 8.75
C SER A 79 10.32 -14.90 7.72
N SER A 80 10.97 -15.75 6.93
CA SER A 80 10.33 -16.72 6.06
C SER A 80 10.58 -18.15 6.56
N CYS A 81 9.54 -18.98 6.55
CA CYS A 81 9.61 -20.40 6.88
C CYS A 81 9.31 -21.20 5.61
N SER A 82 10.17 -22.15 5.30
CA SER A 82 10.12 -22.93 4.06
C SER A 82 10.09 -24.43 4.33
N LYS A 83 9.61 -25.17 3.33
CA LYS A 83 9.63 -26.64 3.30
C LYS A 83 11.05 -27.22 3.19
N ASP A 84 12.04 -26.39 2.89
CA ASP A 84 13.47 -26.75 2.92
C ASP A 84 14.05 -26.94 4.34
N CYS A 85 13.18 -27.00 5.36
CA CYS A 85 13.54 -27.13 6.77
C CYS A 85 14.36 -25.96 7.33
N THR A 86 14.31 -24.79 6.69
CA THR A 86 14.97 -23.58 7.17
C THR A 86 14.01 -22.43 7.44
N VAL A 87 14.41 -21.59 8.40
CA VAL A 87 13.83 -20.27 8.63
C VAL A 87 14.91 -19.24 8.33
N LYS A 88 14.61 -18.27 7.45
CA LYS A 88 15.54 -17.19 7.11
C LYS A 88 15.00 -15.86 7.64
N LEU A 89 15.91 -15.03 8.14
CA LEU A 89 15.62 -13.69 8.62
C LEU A 89 16.13 -12.67 7.61
N TRP A 90 15.28 -11.70 7.30
CA TRP A 90 15.52 -10.67 6.29
C TRP A 90 15.46 -9.30 6.93
N ASP A 91 16.30 -8.39 6.43
CA ASP A 91 16.31 -6.98 6.81
C ASP A 91 15.80 -6.16 5.62
N THR A 92 14.83 -5.26 5.85
CA THR A 92 14.12 -4.52 4.80
C THR A 92 14.80 -3.19 4.43
N GLU A 93 15.84 -2.76 5.18
CA GLU A 93 16.49 -1.46 5.02
C GLU A 93 17.86 -1.50 4.31
N ARG A 94 18.14 -2.51 3.48
CA ARG A 94 19.39 -2.55 2.71
C ARG A 94 19.42 -1.58 1.52
#